data_AF-A0A7C5ENG4-F1
#
_entry.id   AF-A0A7C5ENG4-F1
#
_cell.length_a   1.000
_cell.length_b   1.000
_cell.length_c   1.000
_cell.angle_alpha   90.00
_cell.angle_beta   90.00
_cell.angle_gamma   90.00
#
_symmetry.space_group_name_H-M   'P 1'
#
loop_
_entity.id
_entity.type
_entity.pdbx_description
1 polymer ?
#
loop_
_entity_poly.entity_id
_entity_poly.type
_entity_poly.pdbx_seq_one_letter_code
_entity_poly.pdbx_strand_id
1 'polypeptide(L)'
;MRRQDCTPQEQWVLEQLENGEIADLVLGWGPDFRARHLRAPFLEALLTDDIENFKPRRQGIRIAWAVIPEDLDLANAEVAHIVVLRGLVFKRKVVCRDARFKRHLILNGCRFLQAADFDGVQVAGNVFCRKAVFQGPVDFGDADIGGKFRAVRAQFNRETKNANFNGLKVGQDAFFDKAVFQGPVDFGGADIGGQFRAVRAQFNRETAKANFNRLKVGKDAFFREAVFRGQVDFGGADIGGKFSAEGAQFNRETAKANFNRLKVGQAAFFLEAIFQGPVDFVGADIGGQFIADGARFLKGAMLGGIKVGLSAFFRGAEFHGSVSLNHAYLQDLLIGGTPIPELHLSHTRIDREIKIHESEIGSLQAGNLGVQGPA
;
A
#
# COMPACT_ATOMS: atom_id res chain seq x y z
N MET A 1 18.47 24.60 -23.96
CA MET A 1 17.60 25.80 -23.79
C MET A 1 18.46 26.99 -23.37
N ARG A 2 18.32 28.15 -24.02
CA ARG A 2 19.04 29.36 -23.62
C ARG A 2 18.30 30.10 -22.51
N ARG A 3 19.04 30.68 -21.56
CA ARG A 3 18.46 31.46 -20.44
C ARG A 3 17.63 32.66 -20.89
N GLN A 4 17.98 33.27 -22.02
CA GLN A 4 17.22 34.39 -22.61
C GLN A 4 15.83 33.98 -23.14
N ASP A 5 15.64 32.68 -23.45
CA ASP A 5 14.37 32.15 -23.94
C ASP A 5 13.42 31.76 -22.78
N CYS A 6 13.86 31.94 -21.51
CA CYS A 6 13.08 31.69 -20.29
C CYS A 6 12.13 32.84 -19.98
N THR A 7 10.96 32.53 -19.40
CA THR A 7 10.02 33.54 -18.89
C THR A 7 10.58 34.23 -17.64
N PRO A 8 10.02 35.38 -17.20
CA PRO A 8 10.42 36.01 -15.95
C PRO A 8 10.34 35.08 -14.73
N GLN A 9 9.30 34.25 -14.64
CA GLN A 9 9.16 33.23 -13.59
C GLN A 9 10.30 32.23 -13.63
N GLU A 10 10.61 31.70 -14.81
CA GLU A 10 11.65 30.69 -15.02
C GLU A 10 13.05 31.25 -14.73
N GLN A 11 13.35 32.48 -15.16
CA GLN A 11 14.60 33.17 -14.82
C GLN A 11 14.74 33.33 -13.30
N TRP A 12 13.67 33.73 -12.63
CA TRP A 12 13.65 33.81 -11.16
C TRP A 12 13.88 32.45 -10.50
N VAL A 13 13.29 31.36 -11.03
CA VAL A 13 13.58 29.99 -10.54
C VAL A 13 15.07 29.68 -10.66
N LEU A 14 15.70 29.98 -11.81
CA LEU A 14 17.13 29.72 -11.99
C LEU A 14 17.98 30.48 -10.96
N GLU A 15 17.70 31.77 -10.74
CA GLU A 15 18.41 32.59 -9.75
C GLU A 15 18.30 32.01 -8.33
N GLN A 16 17.10 31.58 -7.93
CA GLN A 16 16.88 30.94 -6.63
C GLN A 16 17.69 29.65 -6.48
N LEU A 17 17.73 28.81 -7.52
CA LEU A 17 18.48 27.55 -7.49
C LEU A 17 20.00 27.75 -7.53
N GLU A 18 20.49 28.79 -8.21
CA GLU A 18 21.91 29.22 -8.22
C GLU A 18 22.37 29.71 -6.83
N ASN A 19 21.45 30.31 -6.06
CA ASN A 19 21.68 30.71 -4.67
C ASN A 19 21.49 29.55 -3.68
N GLY A 20 21.04 28.38 -4.15
CA GLY A 20 20.76 27.24 -3.27
C GLY A 20 19.56 27.48 -2.37
N GLU A 21 18.58 28.25 -2.85
CA GLU A 21 17.30 28.56 -2.23
C GLU A 21 16.20 27.65 -2.78
N ILE A 22 14.98 27.76 -2.25
CA ILE A 22 13.79 27.08 -2.77
C ILE A 22 13.06 28.10 -3.63
N ALA A 23 12.79 27.78 -4.89
CA ALA A 23 11.95 28.59 -5.75
C ALA A 23 10.47 28.42 -5.38
N ASP A 24 10.01 29.16 -4.37
CA ASP A 24 8.61 29.18 -3.94
C ASP A 24 7.81 30.24 -4.72
N LEU A 25 7.03 29.79 -5.70
CA LEU A 25 6.33 30.68 -6.61
C LEU A 25 5.21 31.48 -5.93
N VAL A 26 4.71 31.07 -4.75
CA VAL A 26 3.77 31.91 -3.99
C VAL A 26 4.48 33.12 -3.39
N LEU A 27 5.71 32.94 -2.90
CA LEU A 27 6.50 34.04 -2.36
C LEU A 27 6.92 35.01 -3.46
N GLY A 28 7.32 34.52 -4.63
CA GLY A 28 7.78 35.37 -5.73
C GLY A 28 6.65 36.08 -6.50
N TRP A 29 5.49 35.43 -6.66
CA TRP A 29 4.46 35.86 -7.63
C TRP A 29 3.05 35.91 -7.04
N GLY A 30 2.90 35.72 -5.74
CA GLY A 30 1.62 35.77 -5.03
C GLY A 30 0.78 34.48 -5.16
N PRO A 31 -0.40 34.44 -4.51
CA PRO A 31 -1.19 33.22 -4.42
C PRO A 31 -1.94 32.86 -5.71
N ASP A 32 -2.09 33.79 -6.66
CA ASP A 32 -2.81 33.52 -7.90
C ASP A 32 -2.11 32.42 -8.71
N PHE A 33 -2.87 31.41 -9.11
CA PHE A 33 -2.34 30.30 -9.92
C PHE A 33 -1.93 30.76 -11.32
N ARG A 34 -2.56 31.81 -11.86
CA ARG A 34 -2.28 32.34 -13.21
C ARG A 34 -0.90 32.98 -13.31
N ALA A 35 -0.36 33.47 -12.19
CA ALA A 35 0.94 34.15 -12.13
C ALA A 35 2.13 33.19 -11.96
N ARG A 36 1.88 31.91 -11.67
CA ARG A 36 2.89 30.93 -11.23
C ARG A 36 3.16 29.82 -12.24
N HIS A 37 3.02 30.14 -13.52
CA HIS A 37 3.22 29.18 -14.60
C HIS A 37 4.71 28.97 -14.87
N LEU A 38 5.12 27.70 -14.94
CA LEU A 38 6.39 27.29 -15.54
C LEU A 38 6.08 26.37 -16.72
N ARG A 39 6.75 26.56 -17.86
CA ARG A 39 6.52 25.74 -19.05
C ARG A 39 7.10 24.34 -18.85
N ALA A 40 6.49 23.33 -19.48
CA ALA A 40 7.01 21.97 -19.37
C ALA A 40 8.41 21.82 -20.00
N PRO A 41 8.71 22.39 -21.18
CA PRO A 41 10.06 22.36 -21.75
C PRO A 41 11.14 23.00 -20.85
N PHE A 42 10.77 23.99 -20.04
CA PHE A 42 11.71 24.56 -19.06
C PHE A 42 11.99 23.56 -17.94
N LEU A 43 10.94 22.96 -17.36
CA LEU A 43 11.10 21.99 -16.28
C LEU A 43 11.85 20.74 -16.75
N GLU A 44 11.57 20.27 -17.97
CA GLU A 44 12.32 19.19 -18.62
C GLU A 44 13.81 19.55 -18.72
N ALA A 45 14.14 20.65 -19.40
CA ALA A 45 15.53 21.09 -19.56
C ALA A 45 16.24 21.34 -18.23
N LEU A 46 15.53 21.84 -17.21
CA LEU A 46 16.05 22.06 -15.87
C LEU A 46 16.43 20.73 -15.20
N LEU A 47 15.62 19.69 -15.37
CA LEU A 47 15.82 18.38 -14.75
C LEU A 47 16.90 17.55 -15.47
N THR A 48 17.10 17.77 -16.77
CA THR A 48 18.05 17.04 -17.62
C THR A 48 19.37 17.78 -17.85
N ASP A 49 19.64 18.87 -17.13
CA ASP A 49 20.85 19.71 -17.29
C ASP A 49 21.01 20.34 -18.69
N ASP A 50 19.91 20.54 -19.42
CA ASP A 50 19.88 21.11 -20.78
C ASP A 50 19.68 22.64 -20.81
N ILE A 51 19.86 23.34 -19.69
CA ILE A 51 19.85 24.81 -19.64
C ILE A 51 21.29 25.33 -19.75
N GLU A 52 21.54 26.15 -20.77
CA GLU A 52 22.88 26.71 -21.02
C GLU A 52 23.41 27.53 -19.84
N ASN A 53 24.65 27.25 -19.46
CA ASN A 53 25.37 27.94 -18.38
C ASN A 53 24.66 27.93 -17.01
N PHE A 54 23.72 27.01 -16.79
CA PHE A 54 23.07 26.82 -15.52
C PHE A 54 23.62 25.57 -14.81
N LYS A 55 23.90 25.70 -13.52
CA LYS A 55 24.17 24.57 -12.63
C LYS A 55 23.49 24.81 -11.29
N PRO A 56 22.58 23.93 -10.83
CA PRO A 56 22.00 24.09 -9.50
C PRO A 56 23.07 23.88 -8.42
N ARG A 57 22.89 24.50 -7.26
CA ARG A 57 23.73 24.21 -6.09
C ARG A 57 23.50 22.78 -5.59
N ARG A 58 24.39 22.31 -4.71
CA ARG A 58 24.38 20.95 -4.12
C ARG A 58 23.06 20.50 -3.48
N GLN A 59 22.17 21.44 -3.15
CA GLN A 59 20.83 21.18 -2.62
C GLN A 59 19.88 20.59 -3.67
N GLY A 60 20.23 20.65 -4.96
CA GLY A 60 19.42 20.16 -6.07
C GLY A 60 18.33 21.13 -6.51
N ILE A 61 17.37 20.62 -7.27
CA ILE A 61 16.27 21.37 -7.87
C ILE A 61 15.09 21.36 -6.89
N ARG A 62 14.73 22.53 -6.35
CA ARG A 62 13.67 22.67 -5.34
C ARG A 62 12.70 23.78 -5.73
N ILE A 63 11.51 23.37 -6.18
CA ILE A 63 10.45 24.25 -6.65
C ILE A 63 9.20 24.01 -5.81
N ALA A 64 8.54 25.07 -5.40
CA ALA A 64 7.29 24.99 -4.67
C ALA A 64 6.18 25.79 -5.36
N TRP A 65 4.99 25.21 -5.36
CA TRP A 65 3.73 25.85 -5.72
C TRP A 65 3.70 26.46 -7.13
N ALA A 66 4.39 25.85 -8.10
CA ALA A 66 4.25 26.20 -9.51
C ALA A 66 3.06 25.48 -10.16
N VAL A 67 2.62 25.99 -11.32
CA VAL A 67 1.61 25.37 -12.17
C VAL A 67 2.28 25.00 -13.49
N ILE A 68 2.19 23.73 -13.89
CA ILE A 68 2.69 23.23 -15.17
C ILE A 68 1.49 23.00 -16.08
N PRO A 69 1.27 23.88 -17.09
CA PRO A 69 0.05 23.85 -17.90
C PRO A 69 0.07 22.82 -19.04
N GLU A 70 1.25 22.33 -19.39
CA GLU A 70 1.54 21.45 -20.54
C GLU A 70 1.86 20.01 -20.08
N ASP A 71 1.95 19.09 -21.04
CA ASP A 71 2.46 17.73 -20.78
C ASP A 71 3.95 17.82 -20.39
N LEU A 72 4.33 17.13 -19.31
CA LEU A 72 5.74 16.95 -18.95
C LEU A 72 6.17 15.53 -19.32
N ASP A 73 7.13 15.41 -20.22
CA ASP A 73 7.70 14.13 -20.62
C ASP A 73 9.17 14.07 -20.19
N LEU A 74 9.48 13.05 -19.40
CA LEU A 74 10.80 12.70 -18.90
C LEU A 74 11.08 11.22 -19.20
N ALA A 75 10.37 10.62 -20.16
CA ALA A 75 10.56 9.21 -20.48
C ALA A 75 12.03 8.94 -20.85
N ASN A 76 12.62 7.90 -20.25
CA ASN A 76 14.02 7.52 -20.41
C ASN A 76 15.06 8.57 -19.96
N ALA A 77 14.63 9.71 -19.40
CA ALA A 77 15.53 10.77 -18.99
C ALA A 77 16.38 10.33 -17.79
N GLU A 78 17.58 10.89 -17.68
CA GLU A 78 18.40 10.76 -16.48
C GLU A 78 18.45 12.09 -15.73
N VAL A 79 18.14 12.05 -14.43
CA VAL A 79 18.13 13.22 -13.55
C VAL A 79 19.16 13.02 -12.46
N ALA A 80 20.25 13.81 -12.52
CA ALA A 80 21.39 13.68 -11.62
C ALA A 80 21.16 14.25 -10.21
N HIS A 81 20.21 15.17 -10.09
CA HIS A 81 20.01 16.00 -8.90
C HIS A 81 18.98 15.44 -7.93
N ILE A 82 19.00 15.95 -6.71
CA ILE A 82 17.82 15.84 -5.82
C ILE A 82 16.71 16.69 -6.43
N VAL A 83 15.51 16.13 -6.55
CA VAL A 83 14.33 16.82 -7.06
C VAL A 83 13.31 16.96 -5.95
N VAL A 84 12.96 18.20 -5.61
CA VAL A 84 11.89 18.53 -4.67
C VAL A 84 10.88 19.43 -5.34
N LEU A 85 9.76 18.85 -5.73
CA LEU A 85 8.59 19.54 -6.24
C LEU A 85 7.51 19.49 -5.14
N ARG A 86 7.22 20.64 -4.53
CA ARG A 86 6.26 20.74 -3.43
C ARG A 86 5.00 21.48 -3.87
N GLY A 87 3.84 20.84 -3.80
CA GLY A 87 2.58 21.53 -4.04
C GLY A 87 2.39 22.02 -5.47
N LEU A 88 3.10 21.44 -6.44
CA LEU A 88 2.94 21.78 -7.85
C LEU A 88 1.58 21.28 -8.37
N VAL A 89 1.05 21.95 -9.37
CA VAL A 89 -0.16 21.51 -10.10
C VAL A 89 0.21 21.20 -11.54
N PHE A 90 0.14 19.92 -11.91
CA PHE A 90 0.30 19.45 -13.28
C PHE A 90 -1.09 19.37 -13.93
N LYS A 91 -1.37 20.28 -14.88
CA LYS A 91 -2.68 20.36 -15.54
C LYS A 91 -2.87 19.26 -16.58
N ARG A 92 -1.78 18.77 -17.16
CA ARG A 92 -1.76 17.72 -18.18
C ARG A 92 -0.93 16.52 -17.70
N LYS A 93 -0.58 15.61 -18.61
CA LYS A 93 0.06 14.34 -18.26
C LYS A 93 1.48 14.58 -17.76
N VAL A 94 1.93 13.70 -16.88
CA VAL A 94 3.33 13.60 -16.47
C VAL A 94 3.81 12.21 -16.81
N VAL A 95 4.85 12.10 -17.63
CA VAL A 95 5.45 10.84 -18.06
C VAL A 95 6.88 10.80 -17.54
N CYS A 96 7.18 9.85 -16.68
CA CYS A 96 8.51 9.56 -16.14
C CYS A 96 8.89 8.09 -16.41
N ARG A 97 8.30 7.49 -17.44
CA ARG A 97 8.49 6.08 -17.76
C ARG A 97 9.97 5.78 -17.98
N ASP A 98 10.50 4.76 -17.32
CA ASP A 98 11.91 4.35 -17.40
C ASP A 98 12.91 5.47 -17.07
N ALA A 99 12.46 6.58 -16.46
CA ALA A 99 13.34 7.67 -16.07
C ALA A 99 14.23 7.25 -14.90
N ARG A 100 15.48 7.73 -14.88
CA ARG A 100 16.47 7.42 -13.85
C ARG A 100 16.81 8.63 -13.01
N PHE A 101 16.27 8.67 -11.79
CA PHE A 101 16.65 9.66 -10.78
C PHE A 101 17.80 9.09 -9.94
N LYS A 102 19.00 9.68 -10.08
CA LYS A 102 20.20 9.26 -9.33
C LYS A 102 20.12 9.57 -7.83
N ARG A 103 19.11 10.32 -7.39
CA ARG A 103 18.89 10.74 -6.00
C ARG A 103 17.41 10.67 -5.62
N HIS A 104 16.91 11.60 -4.79
CA HIS A 104 15.53 11.58 -4.31
C HIS A 104 14.58 12.30 -5.28
N LEU A 105 13.34 11.78 -5.37
CA LEU A 105 12.22 12.42 -6.05
C LEU A 105 11.10 12.72 -5.03
N ILE A 106 10.95 13.99 -4.68
CA ILE A 106 9.99 14.44 -3.66
C ILE A 106 8.89 15.23 -4.35
N LEU A 107 7.66 14.71 -4.31
CA LEU A 107 6.44 15.20 -4.96
C LEU A 107 5.35 15.56 -3.94
N ASN A 108 5.75 15.96 -2.72
CA ASN A 108 4.82 16.16 -1.61
C ASN A 108 3.79 17.25 -1.94
N GLY A 109 2.51 16.96 -1.76
CA GLY A 109 1.41 17.89 -1.98
C GLY A 109 1.11 18.20 -3.45
N CYS A 110 1.83 17.60 -4.40
CA CYS A 110 1.59 17.82 -5.83
C CYS A 110 0.20 17.31 -6.24
N ARG A 111 -0.38 17.95 -7.25
CA ARG A 111 -1.67 17.60 -7.84
C ARG A 111 -1.50 17.25 -9.31
N PHE A 112 -1.85 16.02 -9.67
CA PHE A 112 -1.83 15.51 -11.03
C PHE A 112 -3.26 15.47 -11.55
N LEU A 113 -3.62 16.40 -12.44
CA LEU A 113 -5.00 16.49 -12.94
C LEU A 113 -5.30 15.48 -14.05
N GLN A 114 -4.27 14.99 -14.73
CA GLN A 114 -4.34 13.93 -15.73
C GLN A 114 -3.42 12.77 -15.32
N ALA A 115 -3.13 11.85 -16.25
CA ALA A 115 -2.32 10.67 -15.99
C ALA A 115 -0.92 11.04 -15.48
N ALA A 116 -0.45 10.29 -14.48
CA ALA A 116 0.92 10.36 -13.98
C ALA A 116 1.56 8.97 -14.12
N ASP A 117 2.42 8.82 -15.12
CA ASP A 117 3.06 7.57 -15.50
C ASP A 117 4.49 7.56 -14.95
N PHE A 118 4.75 6.68 -13.98
CA PHE A 118 6.06 6.40 -13.39
C PHE A 118 6.43 4.92 -13.56
N ASP A 119 5.86 4.26 -14.57
CA ASP A 119 6.15 2.87 -14.90
C ASP A 119 7.66 2.68 -15.16
N GLY A 120 8.25 1.66 -14.55
CA GLY A 120 9.69 1.37 -14.68
C GLY A 120 10.64 2.45 -14.12
N VAL A 121 10.14 3.50 -13.45
CA VAL A 121 11.01 4.58 -12.94
C VAL A 121 12.03 4.02 -11.96
N GLN A 122 13.29 4.43 -12.10
CA GLN A 122 14.36 4.06 -11.18
C GLN A 122 14.75 5.28 -10.34
N VAL A 123 14.67 5.14 -9.02
CA VAL A 123 15.03 6.20 -8.08
C VAL A 123 15.99 5.63 -7.05
N ALA A 124 17.27 5.97 -7.13
CA ALA A 124 18.28 5.46 -6.20
C ALA A 124 17.98 5.87 -4.75
N GLY A 125 17.32 7.02 -4.57
CA GLY A 125 16.93 7.57 -3.29
C GLY A 125 15.49 7.24 -2.89
N ASN A 126 14.76 8.26 -2.43
CA ASN A 126 13.43 8.11 -1.86
C ASN A 126 12.41 8.70 -2.84
N VAL A 127 11.21 8.12 -2.87
CA VAL A 127 10.04 8.72 -3.53
C VAL A 127 9.00 9.12 -2.50
N PHE A 128 8.74 10.42 -2.36
CA PHE A 128 7.74 10.91 -1.41
C PHE A 128 6.62 11.69 -2.11
N CYS A 129 5.41 11.14 -2.07
CA CYS A 129 4.16 11.71 -2.58
C CYS A 129 3.18 12.01 -1.42
N ARG A 130 3.68 12.48 -0.27
CA ARG A 130 2.81 12.72 0.90
C ARG A 130 1.77 13.78 0.57
N LYS A 131 0.51 13.53 0.89
CA LYS A 131 -0.62 14.43 0.57
C LYS A 131 -0.74 14.78 -0.93
N ALA A 132 -0.10 14.01 -1.83
CA ALA A 132 -0.29 14.20 -3.26
C ALA A 132 -1.71 13.81 -3.65
N VAL A 133 -2.25 14.44 -4.70
CA VAL A 133 -3.59 14.17 -5.23
C VAL A 133 -3.47 13.79 -6.69
N PHE A 134 -3.81 12.55 -7.01
CA PHE A 134 -3.89 12.01 -8.36
C PHE A 134 -5.36 11.97 -8.77
N GLN A 135 -5.79 12.94 -9.59
CA GLN A 135 -7.13 12.95 -10.18
C GLN A 135 -7.20 12.02 -11.39
N GLY A 136 -6.11 11.94 -12.16
CA GLY A 136 -5.93 10.97 -13.23
C GLY A 136 -5.43 9.61 -12.73
N PRO A 137 -5.34 8.61 -13.62
CA PRO A 137 -4.69 7.35 -13.29
C PRO A 137 -3.22 7.57 -12.92
N VAL A 138 -2.70 6.74 -12.03
CA VAL A 138 -1.30 6.72 -11.64
C VAL A 138 -0.72 5.34 -11.89
N ASP A 139 0.50 5.31 -12.41
CA ASP A 139 1.24 4.08 -12.65
C ASP A 139 2.62 4.16 -11.99
N PHE A 140 2.90 3.24 -11.07
CA PHE A 140 4.21 2.96 -10.48
C PHE A 140 4.55 1.47 -10.70
N GLY A 141 4.00 0.86 -11.76
CA GLY A 141 4.32 -0.49 -12.19
C GLY A 141 5.82 -0.65 -12.37
N ASP A 142 6.39 -1.76 -11.88
CA ASP A 142 7.80 -2.12 -12.03
C ASP A 142 8.83 -1.05 -11.59
N ALA A 143 8.39 0.01 -10.87
CA ALA A 143 9.28 1.06 -10.39
C ALA A 143 10.28 0.49 -9.37
N ASP A 144 11.53 0.94 -9.44
CA ASP A 144 12.62 0.51 -8.56
C ASP A 144 13.12 1.67 -7.69
N ILE A 145 12.77 1.63 -6.41
CA ILE A 145 13.05 2.69 -5.44
C ILE A 145 14.05 2.17 -4.41
N GLY A 146 15.32 2.58 -4.49
CA GLY A 146 16.37 2.10 -3.58
C GLY A 146 16.16 2.46 -2.10
N GLY A 147 15.45 3.55 -1.83
CA GLY A 147 15.10 4.02 -0.50
C GLY A 147 13.66 3.70 -0.09
N LYS A 148 12.97 4.72 0.44
CA LYS A 148 11.58 4.62 0.95
C LYS A 148 10.58 5.18 -0.06
N PHE A 149 9.42 4.56 -0.12
CA PHE A 149 8.23 5.08 -0.81
C PHE A 149 7.22 5.62 0.21
N ARG A 150 6.79 6.88 0.08
CA ARG A 150 5.80 7.49 1.01
C ARG A 150 4.65 8.19 0.28
N ALA A 151 3.48 7.57 0.30
CA ALA A 151 2.21 8.14 -0.12
C ALA A 151 1.26 8.36 1.06
N VAL A 152 1.79 8.73 2.23
CA VAL A 152 1.00 9.04 3.43
C VAL A 152 0.00 10.16 3.14
N ARG A 153 -1.29 9.89 3.41
CA ARG A 153 -2.42 10.78 3.12
C ARG A 153 -2.56 11.19 1.64
N ALA A 154 -1.97 10.42 0.71
CA ALA A 154 -2.20 10.62 -0.72
C ALA A 154 -3.62 10.23 -1.11
N GLN A 155 -4.13 10.85 -2.17
CA GLN A 155 -5.46 10.60 -2.72
C GLN A 155 -5.34 10.12 -4.16
N PHE A 156 -5.91 8.95 -4.44
CA PHE A 156 -5.96 8.32 -5.75
C PHE A 156 -7.43 8.29 -6.20
N ASN A 157 -7.86 9.32 -6.91
CA ASN A 157 -9.27 9.63 -7.10
C ASN A 157 -9.87 9.03 -8.37
N ARG A 158 -9.06 8.44 -9.26
CA ARG A 158 -9.57 7.84 -10.48
C ARG A 158 -10.31 6.54 -10.16
N GLU A 159 -11.63 6.55 -10.29
CA GLU A 159 -12.48 5.40 -9.92
C GLU A 159 -12.45 4.22 -10.90
N THR A 160 -12.09 4.46 -12.16
CA THR A 160 -12.26 3.50 -13.27
C THR A 160 -10.99 2.86 -13.77
N LYS A 161 -9.83 3.26 -13.23
CA LYS A 161 -8.51 2.71 -13.59
C LYS A 161 -7.71 2.47 -12.33
N ASN A 162 -6.85 1.45 -12.36
CA ASN A 162 -6.04 1.09 -11.20
C ASN A 162 -5.10 2.25 -10.84
N ALA A 163 -4.93 2.49 -9.54
CA ALA A 163 -3.65 2.98 -9.04
C ALA A 163 -2.70 1.78 -9.05
N ASN A 164 -1.76 1.76 -10.01
CA ASN A 164 -0.91 0.62 -10.26
C ASN A 164 0.42 0.73 -9.48
N PHE A 165 0.74 -0.30 -8.72
CA PHE A 165 2.00 -0.55 -8.01
C PHE A 165 2.44 -2.01 -8.21
N ASN A 166 1.94 -2.67 -9.25
CA ASN A 166 2.28 -4.05 -9.55
C ASN A 166 3.78 -4.17 -9.83
N GLY A 167 4.46 -5.13 -9.21
CA GLY A 167 5.91 -5.29 -9.37
C GLY A 167 6.78 -4.19 -8.75
N LEU A 168 6.20 -3.19 -8.07
CA LEU A 168 6.94 -2.12 -7.37
C LEU A 168 8.01 -2.71 -6.45
N LYS A 169 9.25 -2.23 -6.57
CA LYS A 169 10.37 -2.57 -5.68
C LYS A 169 10.72 -1.39 -4.80
N VAL A 170 10.82 -1.62 -3.50
CA VAL A 170 11.24 -0.62 -2.51
C VAL A 170 12.30 -1.23 -1.61
N GLY A 171 13.53 -0.71 -1.65
CA GLY A 171 14.64 -1.23 -0.85
C GLY A 171 14.47 -1.08 0.67
N GLN A 172 13.61 -0.14 1.10
CA GLN A 172 13.27 0.07 2.50
C GLN A 172 11.75 0.00 2.72
N ASP A 173 11.16 1.01 3.37
CA ASP A 173 9.76 0.98 3.78
C ASP A 173 8.83 1.64 2.74
N ALA A 174 7.63 1.08 2.59
CA ALA A 174 6.54 1.63 1.81
C ALA A 174 5.37 2.05 2.72
N PHE A 175 5.00 3.32 2.68
CA PHE A 175 4.01 3.91 3.58
C PHE A 175 2.85 4.58 2.84
N PHE A 176 1.65 4.05 3.09
CA PHE A 176 0.34 4.46 2.58
C PHE A 176 -0.64 4.80 3.72
N ASP A 177 -0.12 5.12 4.91
CA ASP A 177 -0.95 5.47 6.07
C ASP A 177 -1.94 6.59 5.72
N LYS A 178 -3.23 6.33 5.97
CA LYS A 178 -4.36 7.23 5.65
C LYS A 178 -4.46 7.62 4.16
N ALA A 179 -3.89 6.83 3.25
CA ALA A 179 -4.12 7.00 1.82
C ALA A 179 -5.55 6.60 1.47
N VAL A 180 -6.10 7.24 0.44
CA VAL A 180 -7.47 6.98 -0.04
C VAL A 180 -7.41 6.58 -1.51
N PHE A 181 -7.96 5.42 -1.82
CA PHE A 181 -8.10 4.88 -3.17
C PHE A 181 -9.59 4.80 -3.52
N GLN A 182 -10.03 5.64 -4.46
CA GLN A 182 -11.42 5.64 -4.94
C GLN A 182 -11.67 4.60 -6.04
N GLY A 183 -10.63 4.24 -6.77
CA GLY A 183 -10.64 3.18 -7.78
C GLY A 183 -10.00 1.87 -7.30
N PRO A 184 -9.84 0.90 -8.22
CA PRO A 184 -9.07 -0.30 -7.95
C PRO A 184 -7.60 0.06 -7.62
N VAL A 185 -6.92 -0.84 -6.93
CA VAL A 185 -5.49 -0.72 -6.61
C VAL A 185 -4.81 -2.06 -6.82
N ASP A 186 -3.57 -2.02 -7.32
CA ASP A 186 -2.79 -3.21 -7.58
C ASP A 186 -1.39 -3.10 -6.96
N PHE A 187 -1.13 -3.86 -5.91
CA PHE A 187 0.18 -4.10 -5.29
C PHE A 187 0.68 -5.52 -5.57
N GLY A 188 0.11 -6.20 -6.57
CA GLY A 188 0.44 -7.57 -6.91
C GLY A 188 1.93 -7.73 -7.19
N GLY A 189 2.56 -8.71 -6.55
CA GLY A 189 3.99 -8.99 -6.74
C GLY A 189 4.96 -7.88 -6.30
N ALA A 190 4.48 -6.81 -5.65
CA ALA A 190 5.37 -5.77 -5.12
C ALA A 190 6.34 -6.36 -4.08
N ASP A 191 7.56 -5.84 -4.04
CA ASP A 191 8.67 -6.33 -3.20
C ASP A 191 9.23 -5.20 -2.34
N ILE A 192 8.97 -5.28 -1.03
CA ILE A 192 9.29 -4.24 -0.05
C ILE A 192 10.30 -4.80 0.95
N GLY A 193 11.55 -4.35 0.90
CA GLY A 193 12.61 -4.86 1.78
C GLY A 193 12.40 -4.54 3.27
N GLY A 194 11.68 -3.46 3.56
CA GLY A 194 11.33 -3.02 4.91
C GLY A 194 9.89 -3.35 5.30
N GLN A 195 9.21 -2.36 5.89
CA GLN A 195 7.80 -2.48 6.28
C GLN A 195 6.85 -1.99 5.18
N PHE A 196 5.70 -2.64 5.07
CA PHE A 196 4.54 -2.11 4.33
C PHE A 196 3.51 -1.58 5.34
N ARG A 197 3.10 -0.31 5.24
CA ARG A 197 2.03 0.23 6.10
C ARG A 197 0.93 0.89 5.29
N ALA A 198 -0.30 0.50 5.57
CA ALA A 198 -1.53 1.10 5.09
C ALA A 198 -2.51 1.32 6.27
N VAL A 199 -1.99 1.83 7.40
CA VAL A 199 -2.80 2.05 8.60
C VAL A 199 -3.86 3.12 8.32
N ARG A 200 -5.12 2.81 8.61
CA ARG A 200 -6.29 3.65 8.30
C ARG A 200 -6.41 4.04 6.82
N ALA A 201 -5.83 3.23 5.92
CA ALA A 201 -6.03 3.42 4.47
C ALA A 201 -7.45 3.02 4.09
N GLN A 202 -7.98 3.67 3.05
CA GLN A 202 -9.34 3.44 2.55
C GLN A 202 -9.30 2.95 1.10
N PHE A 203 -9.89 1.78 0.85
CA PHE A 203 -10.04 1.18 -0.47
C PHE A 203 -11.53 1.14 -0.80
N ASN A 204 -12.02 2.18 -1.46
CA ASN A 204 -13.44 2.51 -1.50
C ASN A 204 -14.22 1.87 -2.66
N ARG A 205 -13.53 1.32 -3.66
CA ARG A 205 -14.20 0.76 -4.83
C ARG A 205 -14.85 -0.60 -4.52
N GLU A 206 -16.15 -0.60 -4.23
CA GLU A 206 -16.94 -1.79 -3.87
C GLU A 206 -16.98 -2.89 -4.96
N THR A 207 -16.89 -2.48 -6.22
CA THR A 207 -16.96 -3.37 -7.39
C THR A 207 -15.60 -3.80 -7.92
N ALA A 208 -14.52 -3.44 -7.24
CA ALA A 208 -13.18 -3.79 -7.66
C ALA A 208 -12.38 -4.43 -6.52
N LYS A 209 -11.31 -5.10 -6.92
CA LYS A 209 -10.39 -5.76 -6.01
C LYS A 209 -9.26 -4.81 -5.61
N ALA A 210 -8.96 -4.74 -4.32
CA ALA A 210 -7.68 -4.27 -3.81
C ALA A 210 -6.70 -5.46 -3.82
N ASN A 211 -5.78 -5.46 -4.78
CA ASN A 211 -4.90 -6.60 -5.02
C ASN A 211 -3.58 -6.45 -4.26
N PHE A 212 -3.26 -7.42 -3.41
CA PHE A 212 -1.98 -7.60 -2.73
C PHE A 212 -1.44 -9.03 -2.95
N ASN A 213 -1.91 -9.70 -4.02
CA ASN A 213 -1.54 -11.07 -4.33
C ASN A 213 -0.02 -11.16 -4.53
N ARG A 214 0.63 -12.11 -3.85
CA ARG A 214 2.09 -12.30 -3.88
C ARG A 214 2.90 -11.05 -3.46
N LEU A 215 2.31 -10.12 -2.71
CA LEU A 215 3.06 -9.05 -2.06
C LEU A 215 4.17 -9.65 -1.18
N LYS A 216 5.40 -9.16 -1.32
CA LYS A 216 6.53 -9.54 -0.48
C LYS A 216 6.91 -8.38 0.43
N VAL A 217 7.06 -8.66 1.72
CA VAL A 217 7.48 -7.68 2.73
C VAL A 217 8.55 -8.31 3.61
N GLY A 218 9.76 -7.75 3.60
CA GLY A 218 10.89 -8.29 4.37
C GLY A 218 10.72 -8.18 5.87
N LYS A 219 9.88 -7.25 6.35
CA LYS A 219 9.52 -7.07 7.76
C LYS A 219 8.01 -7.19 7.96
N ASP A 220 7.41 -6.19 8.59
CA ASP A 220 6.00 -6.23 8.99
C ASP A 220 5.09 -5.57 7.94
N ALA A 221 3.88 -6.10 7.79
CA ALA A 221 2.79 -5.54 7.02
C ALA A 221 1.64 -5.10 7.94
N PHE A 222 1.31 -3.80 7.92
CA PHE A 222 0.31 -3.20 8.80
C PHE A 222 -0.87 -2.62 8.02
N PHE A 223 -2.06 -3.19 8.22
CA PHE A 223 -3.37 -2.79 7.71
C PHE A 223 -4.34 -2.41 8.84
N ARG A 224 -3.82 -2.01 10.00
CA ARG A 224 -4.64 -1.66 11.16
C ARG A 224 -5.65 -0.57 10.85
N GLU A 225 -6.89 -0.78 11.24
CA GLU A 225 -8.04 0.08 10.98
C GLU A 225 -8.22 0.44 9.49
N ALA A 226 -7.67 -0.36 8.56
CA ALA A 226 -7.90 -0.17 7.14
C ALA A 226 -9.32 -0.61 6.76
N VAL A 227 -9.90 0.07 5.77
CA VAL A 227 -11.26 -0.22 5.29
C VAL A 227 -11.21 -0.65 3.84
N PHE A 228 -11.66 -1.87 3.57
CA PHE A 228 -11.82 -2.46 2.25
C PHE A 228 -13.31 -2.58 1.94
N ARG A 229 -13.83 -1.70 1.07
CA ARG A 229 -15.24 -1.77 0.65
C ARG A 229 -15.48 -2.83 -0.43
N GLY A 230 -14.49 -3.05 -1.28
CA GLY A 230 -14.51 -4.06 -2.33
C GLY A 230 -13.89 -5.38 -1.93
N GLN A 231 -13.60 -6.21 -2.92
CA GLN A 231 -12.86 -7.46 -2.72
C GLN A 231 -11.42 -7.14 -2.29
N VAL A 232 -10.82 -8.01 -1.48
CA VAL A 232 -9.40 -7.94 -1.13
C VAL A 232 -8.71 -9.27 -1.41
N ASP A 233 -7.44 -9.22 -1.82
CA ASP A 233 -6.66 -10.41 -2.16
C ASP A 233 -5.22 -10.29 -1.67
N PHE A 234 -4.93 -10.94 -0.55
CA PHE A 234 -3.60 -11.19 0.01
C PHE A 234 -3.08 -12.60 -0.34
N GLY A 235 -3.67 -13.25 -1.35
CA GLY A 235 -3.33 -14.62 -1.70
C GLY A 235 -1.84 -14.78 -2.00
N GLY A 236 -1.19 -15.74 -1.33
CA GLY A 236 0.23 -16.02 -1.50
C GLY A 236 1.17 -14.87 -1.12
N ALA A 237 0.70 -13.84 -0.41
CA ALA A 237 1.58 -12.81 0.14
C ALA A 237 2.58 -13.43 1.13
N ASP A 238 3.80 -12.88 1.17
CA ASP A 238 4.93 -13.39 1.95
C ASP A 238 5.50 -12.27 2.84
N ILE A 239 5.25 -12.38 4.14
CA ILE A 239 5.56 -11.36 5.15
C ILE A 239 6.60 -11.94 6.11
N GLY A 240 7.84 -11.45 6.06
CA GLY A 240 8.93 -11.98 6.90
C GLY A 240 8.73 -11.75 8.40
N GLY A 241 8.01 -10.67 8.76
CA GLY A 241 7.67 -10.30 10.14
C GLY A 241 6.21 -10.59 10.48
N LYS A 242 5.54 -9.57 11.03
CA LYS A 242 4.14 -9.64 11.45
C LYS A 242 3.18 -9.18 10.35
N PHE A 243 2.02 -9.81 10.27
CA PHE A 243 0.88 -9.29 9.53
C PHE A 243 -0.16 -8.78 10.54
N SER A 244 -0.55 -7.51 10.47
CA SER A 244 -1.54 -6.94 11.41
C SER A 244 -2.65 -6.21 10.66
N ALA A 245 -3.87 -6.74 10.76
CA ALA A 245 -5.13 -6.18 10.30
C ALA A 245 -6.08 -5.93 11.48
N GLU A 246 -5.52 -5.53 12.63
CA GLU A 246 -6.30 -5.19 13.84
C GLU A 246 -7.31 -4.07 13.53
N GLY A 247 -8.58 -4.29 13.88
CA GLY A 247 -9.69 -3.37 13.61
C GLY A 247 -9.96 -3.13 12.12
N ALA A 248 -9.37 -3.91 11.21
CA ALA A 248 -9.62 -3.76 9.78
C ALA A 248 -11.03 -4.21 9.41
N GLN A 249 -11.62 -3.56 8.42
CA GLN A 249 -12.99 -3.82 7.95
C GLN A 249 -12.98 -4.32 6.51
N PHE A 250 -13.50 -5.52 6.30
CA PHE A 250 -13.66 -6.17 5.00
C PHE A 250 -15.15 -6.23 4.66
N ASN A 251 -15.64 -5.22 3.95
CA ASN A 251 -17.07 -4.91 3.91
C ASN A 251 -17.84 -5.57 2.76
N ARG A 252 -17.16 -6.26 1.84
CA ARG A 252 -17.83 -6.90 0.71
C ARG A 252 -18.50 -8.22 1.16
N GLU A 253 -19.80 -8.19 1.38
CA GLU A 253 -20.60 -9.35 1.83
C GLU A 253 -20.59 -10.54 0.86
N THR A 254 -20.53 -10.27 -0.45
CA THR A 254 -20.71 -11.28 -1.50
C THR A 254 -19.41 -11.82 -2.07
N ALA A 255 -18.25 -11.37 -1.58
CA ALA A 255 -16.95 -11.81 -2.06
C ALA A 255 -16.06 -12.23 -0.89
N LYS A 256 -15.18 -13.19 -1.15
CA LYS A 256 -14.22 -13.66 -0.16
C LYS A 256 -13.14 -12.60 0.08
N ALA A 257 -12.86 -12.31 1.35
CA ALA A 257 -11.58 -11.71 1.74
C ALA A 257 -10.50 -12.80 1.65
N ASN A 258 -9.63 -12.71 0.65
CA ASN A 258 -8.70 -13.79 0.32
C ASN A 258 -7.35 -13.62 1.01
N PHE A 259 -6.98 -14.57 1.86
CA PHE A 259 -5.66 -14.75 2.50
C PHE A 259 -5.12 -16.16 2.23
N ASN A 260 -5.60 -16.82 1.18
CA ASN A 260 -5.19 -18.17 0.80
C ASN A 260 -3.67 -18.24 0.64
N ARG A 261 -3.03 -19.21 1.30
CA ARG A 261 -1.56 -19.39 1.28
C ARG A 261 -0.75 -18.16 1.70
N LEU A 262 -1.35 -17.25 2.50
CA LEU A 262 -0.60 -16.18 3.16
C LEU A 262 0.52 -16.79 4.00
N LYS A 263 1.74 -16.26 3.90
CA LYS A 263 2.86 -16.62 4.74
C LYS A 263 3.23 -15.46 5.66
N VAL A 264 3.40 -15.76 6.95
CA VAL A 264 3.80 -14.79 7.97
C VAL A 264 4.88 -15.42 8.83
N GLY A 265 6.09 -14.87 8.81
CA GLY A 265 7.23 -15.43 9.54
C GLY A 265 7.09 -15.34 11.07
N GLN A 266 6.28 -14.40 11.55
CA GLN A 266 5.95 -14.26 12.97
C GLN A 266 4.43 -14.43 13.18
N ALA A 267 3.76 -13.46 13.81
CA ALA A 267 2.36 -13.56 14.18
C ALA A 267 1.44 -12.80 13.20
N ALA A 268 0.23 -13.32 13.04
CA ALA A 268 -0.86 -12.71 12.30
C ALA A 268 -1.95 -12.21 13.27
N PHE A 269 -2.26 -10.92 13.20
CA PHE A 269 -3.19 -10.23 14.10
C PHE A 269 -4.41 -9.74 13.34
N PHE A 270 -5.58 -10.19 13.77
CA PHE A 270 -6.91 -9.83 13.27
C PHE A 270 -7.82 -9.40 14.44
N LEU A 271 -7.25 -8.87 15.53
CA LEU A 271 -8.02 -8.45 16.70
C LEU A 271 -9.10 -7.46 16.27
N GLU A 272 -10.34 -7.69 16.67
CA GLU A 272 -11.49 -6.83 16.36
C GLU A 272 -11.70 -6.58 14.84
N ALA A 273 -11.12 -7.41 13.97
CA ALA A 273 -11.35 -7.31 12.53
C ALA A 273 -12.77 -7.75 12.18
N ILE A 274 -13.38 -7.10 11.17
CA ILE A 274 -14.76 -7.38 10.75
C ILE A 274 -14.74 -7.91 9.32
N PHE A 275 -15.28 -9.11 9.14
CA PHE A 275 -15.49 -9.75 7.83
C PHE A 275 -16.98 -9.85 7.55
N GLN A 276 -17.49 -8.97 6.68
CA GLN A 276 -18.89 -8.98 6.25
C GLN A 276 -19.18 -10.15 5.30
N GLY A 277 -18.23 -10.46 4.42
CA GLY A 277 -18.26 -11.62 3.54
C GLY A 277 -17.47 -12.81 4.09
N PRO A 278 -17.42 -13.94 3.36
CA PRO A 278 -16.61 -15.07 3.78
C PRO A 278 -15.12 -14.72 3.79
N VAL A 279 -14.32 -15.41 4.61
CA VAL A 279 -12.86 -15.23 4.65
C VAL A 279 -12.14 -16.54 4.33
N ASP A 280 -11.04 -16.45 3.58
CA ASP A 280 -10.27 -17.60 3.12
C ASP A 280 -8.81 -17.51 3.61
N PHE A 281 -8.47 -18.30 4.62
CA PHE A 281 -7.11 -18.54 5.13
C PHE A 281 -6.58 -19.93 4.73
N VAL A 282 -7.17 -20.58 3.72
CA VAL A 282 -6.82 -21.96 3.39
C VAL A 282 -5.34 -22.06 3.03
N GLY A 283 -4.65 -22.99 3.69
CA GLY A 283 -3.22 -23.23 3.50
C GLY A 283 -2.31 -22.07 3.92
N ALA A 284 -2.79 -21.08 4.69
CA ALA A 284 -1.93 -20.06 5.27
C ALA A 284 -0.89 -20.68 6.24
N ASP A 285 0.28 -20.07 6.34
CA ASP A 285 1.42 -20.55 7.11
C ASP A 285 1.94 -19.42 8.01
N ILE A 286 1.68 -19.55 9.31
CA ILE A 286 1.95 -18.53 10.33
C ILE A 286 3.00 -19.11 11.30
N GLY A 287 4.22 -18.58 11.27
CA GLY A 287 5.32 -19.10 12.09
C GLY A 287 5.12 -18.94 13.60
N GLY A 288 4.33 -17.95 14.00
CA GLY A 288 3.99 -17.65 15.40
C GLY A 288 2.52 -17.88 15.71
N GLN A 289 1.89 -16.87 16.31
CA GLN A 289 0.48 -16.92 16.74
C GLN A 289 -0.46 -16.42 15.64
N PHE A 290 -1.65 -17.01 15.58
CA PHE A 290 -2.79 -16.45 14.84
C PHE A 290 -3.79 -15.91 15.87
N ILE A 291 -4.02 -14.59 15.90
CA ILE A 291 -4.86 -13.96 16.92
C ILE A 291 -6.03 -13.24 16.25
N ALA A 292 -7.24 -13.76 16.44
CA ALA A 292 -8.50 -13.20 15.94
C ALA A 292 -9.47 -12.93 17.10
N ASP A 293 -8.94 -12.57 18.28
CA ASP A 293 -9.77 -12.21 19.43
C ASP A 293 -10.68 -11.02 19.11
N GLY A 294 -11.95 -11.11 19.48
CA GLY A 294 -12.96 -10.08 19.19
C GLY A 294 -13.28 -9.90 17.69
N ALA A 295 -12.69 -10.71 16.80
CA ALA A 295 -12.99 -10.62 15.37
C ALA A 295 -14.42 -11.08 15.07
N ARG A 296 -15.04 -10.52 14.03
CA ARG A 296 -16.43 -10.80 13.64
C ARG A 296 -16.47 -11.42 12.26
N PHE A 297 -16.84 -12.69 12.19
CA PHE A 297 -16.98 -13.47 10.97
C PHE A 297 -18.48 -13.64 10.66
N LEU A 298 -19.01 -12.75 9.82
CA LEU A 298 -20.46 -12.68 9.56
C LEU A 298 -20.95 -13.70 8.51
N LYS A 299 -20.00 -14.40 7.88
CA LYS A 299 -20.19 -15.56 6.99
C LYS A 299 -19.13 -16.61 7.34
N GLY A 300 -18.97 -17.62 6.49
CA GLY A 300 -18.01 -18.70 6.73
C GLY A 300 -16.55 -18.25 6.80
N ALA A 301 -15.81 -18.81 7.76
CA ALA A 301 -14.36 -18.66 7.90
C ALA A 301 -13.68 -19.98 7.50
N MET A 302 -12.93 -19.97 6.40
CA MET A 302 -12.22 -21.14 5.89
C MET A 302 -10.75 -21.05 6.29
N LEU A 303 -10.31 -21.92 7.18
CA LEU A 303 -8.93 -22.05 7.66
C LEU A 303 -8.38 -23.45 7.38
N GLY A 304 -8.94 -24.15 6.38
CA GLY A 304 -8.54 -25.51 6.07
C GLY A 304 -7.05 -25.60 5.70
N GLY A 305 -6.32 -26.52 6.30
CA GLY A 305 -4.90 -26.70 6.05
C GLY A 305 -4.01 -25.56 6.58
N ILE A 306 -4.54 -24.64 7.39
CA ILE A 306 -3.72 -23.60 8.02
C ILE A 306 -2.65 -24.23 8.92
N LYS A 307 -1.46 -23.65 8.92
CA LYS A 307 -0.38 -23.97 9.86
C LYS A 307 -0.14 -22.78 10.76
N VAL A 308 -0.14 -23.02 12.07
CA VAL A 308 0.19 -22.01 13.07
C VAL A 308 1.24 -22.63 13.98
N GLY A 309 2.44 -22.06 13.99
CA GLY A 309 3.59 -22.59 14.71
C GLY A 309 3.41 -22.57 16.23
N LEU A 310 2.54 -21.69 16.72
CA LEU A 310 2.13 -21.61 18.12
C LEU A 310 0.59 -21.75 18.21
N SER A 311 -0.06 -20.86 18.94
CA SER A 311 -1.48 -20.93 19.24
C SER A 311 -2.34 -20.14 18.25
N ALA A 312 -3.53 -20.64 17.96
CA ALA A 312 -4.62 -19.90 17.34
C ALA A 312 -5.65 -19.46 18.39
N PHE A 313 -5.92 -18.16 18.48
CA PHE A 313 -6.84 -17.57 19.45
C PHE A 313 -8.06 -16.93 18.77
N PHE A 314 -9.24 -17.30 19.25
CA PHE A 314 -10.56 -16.81 18.83
C PHE A 314 -11.41 -16.47 20.06
N ARG A 315 -10.86 -15.71 21.02
CA ARG A 315 -11.54 -15.36 22.27
C ARG A 315 -12.48 -14.18 22.01
N GLY A 316 -13.77 -14.35 22.34
CA GLY A 316 -14.81 -13.37 22.06
C GLY A 316 -15.04 -13.12 20.57
N ALA A 317 -14.57 -14.01 19.69
CA ALA A 317 -14.76 -13.87 18.25
C ALA A 317 -16.17 -14.31 17.86
N GLU A 318 -16.93 -13.45 17.16
CA GLU A 318 -18.31 -13.74 16.74
C GLU A 318 -18.32 -14.56 15.44
N PHE A 319 -19.08 -15.66 15.42
CA PHE A 319 -19.26 -16.52 14.23
C PHE A 319 -20.73 -16.63 13.84
N HIS A 320 -21.07 -16.20 12.63
CA HIS A 320 -22.43 -16.31 12.08
C HIS A 320 -22.53 -17.35 10.95
N GLY A 321 -21.40 -17.96 10.57
CA GLY A 321 -21.32 -19.04 9.59
C GLY A 321 -20.37 -20.13 10.05
N SER A 322 -20.09 -21.08 9.16
CA SER A 322 -19.22 -22.21 9.46
C SER A 322 -17.77 -21.80 9.64
N VAL A 323 -17.10 -22.44 10.59
CA VAL A 323 -15.66 -22.31 10.85
C VAL A 323 -15.01 -23.64 10.51
N SER A 324 -14.15 -23.65 9.49
CA SER A 324 -13.48 -24.88 9.03
C SER A 324 -11.99 -24.78 9.25
N LEU A 325 -11.47 -25.60 10.15
CA LEU A 325 -10.04 -25.84 10.40
C LEU A 325 -9.61 -27.22 9.90
N ASN A 326 -10.39 -27.84 9.00
CA ASN A 326 -10.06 -29.17 8.47
C ASN A 326 -8.61 -29.24 7.99
N HIS A 327 -7.88 -30.30 8.35
CA HIS A 327 -6.45 -30.47 8.03
C HIS A 327 -5.51 -29.41 8.62
N ALA A 328 -5.95 -28.58 9.57
CA ALA A 328 -5.07 -27.60 10.22
C ALA A 328 -4.00 -28.26 11.10
N TYR A 329 -2.91 -27.55 11.31
CA TYR A 329 -1.82 -27.93 12.21
C TYR A 329 -1.50 -26.76 13.14
N LEU A 330 -1.71 -26.96 14.44
CA LEU A 330 -1.63 -25.93 15.47
C LEU A 330 -0.90 -26.47 16.71
N GLN A 331 -0.19 -25.62 17.46
CA GLN A 331 0.24 -25.99 18.80
C GLN A 331 -0.96 -26.00 19.76
N ASP A 332 -1.73 -24.91 19.76
CA ASP A 332 -2.96 -24.78 20.55
C ASP A 332 -4.10 -24.17 19.74
N LEU A 333 -5.33 -24.54 20.12
CA LEU A 333 -6.55 -23.90 19.64
C LEU A 333 -7.38 -23.43 20.83
N LEU A 334 -7.51 -22.11 20.98
CA LEU A 334 -8.34 -21.51 22.01
C LEU A 334 -9.48 -20.74 21.35
N ILE A 335 -10.70 -21.21 21.56
CA ILE A 335 -11.92 -20.61 21.04
C ILE A 335 -12.93 -20.47 22.18
N GLY A 336 -13.65 -19.36 22.24
CA GLY A 336 -14.60 -19.19 23.33
C GLY A 336 -15.29 -17.85 23.41
N GLY A 337 -16.36 -17.79 24.20
CA GLY A 337 -17.09 -16.57 24.56
C GLY A 337 -18.30 -16.25 23.69
N THR A 338 -18.50 -16.94 22.57
CA THR A 338 -19.72 -16.81 21.72
C THR A 338 -20.13 -18.15 21.10
N PRO A 339 -21.40 -18.34 20.72
CA PRO A 339 -21.84 -19.52 19.97
C PRO A 339 -21.12 -19.69 18.62
N ILE A 340 -20.96 -20.94 18.18
CA ILE A 340 -20.39 -21.30 16.89
C ILE A 340 -21.42 -22.18 16.16
N PRO A 341 -22.00 -21.73 15.04
CA PRO A 341 -23.03 -22.50 14.35
C PRO A 341 -22.54 -23.88 13.87
N GLU A 342 -21.40 -23.90 13.18
CA GLU A 342 -20.79 -25.12 12.65
C GLU A 342 -19.27 -25.04 12.80
N LEU A 343 -18.67 -26.06 13.42
CA LEU A 343 -17.23 -26.17 13.63
C LEU A 343 -16.71 -27.46 12.99
N HIS A 344 -15.83 -27.34 11.99
CA HIS A 344 -15.22 -28.47 11.29
C HIS A 344 -13.73 -28.57 11.64
N LEU A 345 -13.35 -29.65 12.30
CA LEU A 345 -12.00 -29.98 12.78
C LEU A 345 -11.47 -31.30 12.18
N SER A 346 -12.09 -31.82 11.12
CA SER A 346 -11.71 -33.12 10.56
C SER A 346 -10.25 -33.13 10.08
N HIS A 347 -9.49 -34.16 10.46
CA HIS A 347 -8.04 -34.30 10.20
C HIS A 347 -7.16 -33.18 10.77
N THR A 348 -7.67 -32.37 11.70
CA THR A 348 -6.88 -31.34 12.40
C THR A 348 -5.91 -32.00 13.36
N ARG A 349 -4.72 -31.42 13.52
CA ARG A 349 -3.70 -31.84 14.48
C ARG A 349 -3.40 -30.69 15.44
N ILE A 350 -3.47 -30.99 16.73
CA ILE A 350 -3.22 -30.06 17.82
C ILE A 350 -2.17 -30.68 18.74
N ASP A 351 -0.98 -30.09 18.79
CA ASP A 351 0.17 -30.69 19.47
C ASP A 351 0.15 -30.51 20.99
N ARG A 352 -0.65 -29.59 21.52
CA ARG A 352 -0.72 -29.37 22.97
C ARG A 352 -2.14 -29.31 23.51
N GLU A 353 -2.92 -28.28 23.21
CA GLU A 353 -4.24 -28.10 23.85
C GLU A 353 -5.30 -27.59 22.88
N ILE A 354 -6.50 -28.15 22.97
CA ILE A 354 -7.72 -27.49 22.48
C ILE A 354 -8.56 -27.07 23.68
N LYS A 355 -8.98 -25.80 23.68
CA LYS A 355 -9.88 -25.25 24.69
C LYS A 355 -11.04 -24.52 24.03
N ILE A 356 -12.22 -25.13 24.17
CA ILE A 356 -13.50 -24.52 23.82
C ILE A 356 -14.20 -24.16 25.13
N HIS A 357 -14.37 -22.87 25.41
CA HIS A 357 -14.97 -22.42 26.67
C HIS A 357 -16.06 -21.39 26.42
N GLU A 358 -17.12 -21.44 27.24
CA GLU A 358 -18.21 -20.44 27.19
C GLU A 358 -18.80 -20.26 25.77
N SER A 359 -18.87 -21.36 25.01
CA SER A 359 -19.37 -21.42 23.63
C SER A 359 -20.27 -22.62 23.44
N GLU A 360 -21.44 -22.39 22.86
CA GLU A 360 -22.31 -23.45 22.32
C GLU A 360 -21.86 -23.79 20.89
N ILE A 361 -21.75 -25.08 20.58
CA ILE A 361 -21.47 -25.54 19.20
C ILE A 361 -22.73 -26.19 18.65
N GLY A 362 -23.29 -25.59 17.58
CA GLY A 362 -24.49 -26.12 16.93
C GLY A 362 -24.25 -27.46 16.24
N SER A 363 -23.17 -27.56 15.46
CA SER A 363 -22.71 -28.81 14.84
C SER A 363 -21.19 -28.93 14.88
N LEU A 364 -20.69 -30.11 15.26
CA LEU A 364 -19.26 -30.42 15.33
C LEU A 364 -18.92 -31.58 14.38
N GLN A 365 -17.99 -31.35 13.46
CA GLN A 365 -17.39 -32.40 12.63
C GLN A 365 -15.91 -32.55 12.98
N ALA A 366 -15.54 -33.57 13.73
CA ALA A 366 -14.18 -33.77 14.22
C ALA A 366 -13.58 -35.13 13.84
N GLY A 367 -13.93 -35.66 12.65
CA GLY A 367 -13.45 -36.95 12.18
C GLY A 367 -11.92 -36.97 12.06
N ASN A 368 -11.25 -37.92 12.71
CA ASN A 368 -9.79 -38.01 12.76
C ASN A 368 -9.10 -36.76 13.32
N LEU A 369 -9.75 -36.03 14.24
CA LEU A 369 -9.09 -35.00 15.05
C LEU A 369 -8.03 -35.65 15.95
N GLY A 370 -6.79 -35.16 15.88
CA GLY A 370 -5.69 -35.59 16.76
C GLY A 370 -5.29 -34.47 17.72
N VAL A 371 -5.41 -34.73 19.03
CA VAL A 371 -4.95 -33.83 20.10
C VAL A 371 -3.98 -34.61 21.00
N GLN A 372 -2.78 -34.11 21.24
CA GLN A 372 -1.80 -34.81 22.08
C GLN A 372 -1.98 -34.54 23.58
N GLY A 373 -2.45 -33.36 23.96
CA GLY A 373 -2.69 -32.98 25.36
C GLY A 373 -4.18 -32.81 25.69
N PRO A 374 -4.53 -31.92 26.64
CA PRO A 374 -5.92 -31.74 27.08
C PRO A 374 -6.85 -31.31 25.94
N ALA A 375 -8.07 -31.84 25.95
CA ALA A 375 -9.09 -31.59 24.93
C ALA A 375 -10.48 -31.35 25.53
#